data_AF-A0A1S6LMG9-F1
#
_entry.id   AF-A0A1S6LMG9-F1
#
_cell.length_a   1.000
_cell.length_b   1.000
_cell.length_c   1.000
_cell.angle_alpha   90.00
_cell.angle_beta   90.00
_cell.angle_gamma   90.00
#
_symmetry.space_group_name_H-M   'P 1'
#
loop_
_entity.id
_entity.type
_entity.pdbx_description
1 polymer ?
#
loop_
_entity_poly.entity_id
_entity_poly.type
_entity_poly.pdbx_seq_one_letter_code
_entity_poly.pdbx_strand_id
1 'polypeptide(L)' 'TPLPGDDVIRLSDATRTSYRKVVVRGDRLVGGILLGDLGTVGALARTWEGDEPLPAAPLLHLLTTDGGF' A
#
# COMPACT_ATOMS: atom_id res chain seq x y z
N THR A 1 -5.37 11.47 -6.70
CA THR A 1 -3.94 11.82 -6.88
C THR A 1 -3.39 12.29 -5.55
N PRO A 2 -2.10 12.08 -5.21
CA PRO A 2 -1.56 12.50 -3.91
C PRO A 2 -1.64 14.02 -3.71
N LEU A 3 -1.87 14.43 -2.47
CA LEU A 3 -1.82 15.83 -2.01
C LEU A 3 -0.47 16.12 -1.32
N PRO A 4 -0.10 17.40 -1.13
CA PRO A 4 1.02 17.75 -0.28
C PRO A 4 0.87 17.16 1.13
N GLY A 5 1.92 16.49 1.63
CA GLY A 5 1.90 15.80 2.92
C GLY A 5 1.40 14.36 2.89
N ASP A 6 0.93 13.86 1.74
CA ASP A 6 0.63 12.44 1.58
C ASP A 6 1.94 11.64 1.40
N ASP A 7 2.03 10.51 2.11
CA ASP A 7 3.08 9.54 1.91
C ASP A 7 2.76 8.64 0.72
N VAL A 8 3.72 8.47 -0.19
CA VAL A 8 3.56 7.63 -1.38
C VAL A 8 4.58 6.52 -1.39
N ILE A 9 4.11 5.30 -1.20
CA ILE A 9 4.94 4.09 -1.13
C ILE A 9 4.80 3.33 -2.43
N ARG A 10 5.93 2.93 -3.02
CA ARG A 10 5.98 2.24 -4.31
C ARG A 10 6.94 1.06 -4.24
N LEU A 11 6.50 -0.08 -4.75
CA LEU A 11 7.33 -1.26 -4.94
C LEU A 11 7.12 -1.78 -6.36
N SER A 12 8.21 -1.98 -7.09
CA SER A 12 8.19 -2.44 -8.48
C SER A 12 9.15 -3.62 -8.61
N ASP A 13 8.65 -4.75 -9.11
CA ASP A 13 9.45 -5.92 -9.43
C ASP A 13 9.17 -6.31 -10.88
N ALA A 14 10.07 -5.89 -11.77
CA ALA A 14 9.97 -6.16 -13.20
C ALA A 14 10.13 -7.65 -13.53
N THR A 15 10.88 -8.42 -12.72
CA THR A 15 11.09 -9.85 -12.94
C THR A 15 9.83 -10.67 -12.72
N ARG A 16 8.91 -10.14 -11.89
CA ARG A 16 7.61 -10.73 -11.58
C ARG A 16 6.43 -9.91 -12.13
N THR A 17 6.72 -8.99 -13.06
CA THR A 17 5.73 -8.09 -13.68
C THR A 17 4.76 -7.44 -12.68
N SER A 18 5.26 -7.12 -11.47
CA SER A 18 4.44 -6.56 -10.40
C SER A 18 4.76 -5.10 -10.12
N TYR A 19 3.72 -4.32 -9.91
CA TYR A 19 3.80 -2.92 -9.51
C TYR A 19 2.76 -2.64 -8.44
N ARG A 20 3.20 -2.04 -7.35
CA ARG A 20 2.36 -1.69 -6.22
C ARG A 20 2.64 -0.26 -5.81
N LYS A 21 1.58 0.52 -5.63
CA LYS A 21 1.65 1.88 -5.13
C LYS A 21 0.48 2.12 -4.19
N VAL A 22 0.75 2.72 -3.03
CA VAL A 22 -0.28 3.21 -2.13
C VAL A 22 -0.02 4.66 -1.76
N VAL A 23 -1.09 5.36 -1.38
CA VAL A 23 -1.05 6.73 -0.88
C VAL A 23 -1.65 6.71 0.52
N VAL A 24 -0.89 7.25 1.47
CA VAL A 24 -1.28 7.34 2.88
C VAL A 24 -1.39 8.82 3.24
N ARG A 25 -2.46 9.18 3.95
CA ARG A 25 -2.67 10.52 4.48
C ARG A 25 -2.83 10.44 5.99
N GLY A 26 -1.82 10.93 6.72
CA GLY A 26 -1.76 10.71 8.16
C GLY A 26 -1.68 9.20 8.45
N ASP A 27 -2.71 8.66 9.08
CA ASP A 27 -2.84 7.23 9.40
C ASP A 27 -3.83 6.50 8.48
N ARG A 28 -4.31 7.10 7.38
CA ARG A 28 -5.32 6.49 6.51
C ARG A 28 -4.77 6.10 5.15
N LEU A 29 -5.17 4.92 4.66
CA LEU A 29 -4.99 4.54 3.27
C LEU A 29 -6.02 5.27 2.40
N VAL A 30 -5.58 6.16 1.50
CA VAL A 30 -6.49 6.97 0.67
C VAL A 30 -6.52 6.53 -0.79
N GLY A 31 -5.75 5.50 -1.15
CA GLY A 31 -5.85 4.82 -2.44
C GLY A 31 -4.59 4.06 -2.83
N GLY A 32 -4.67 3.33 -3.95
CA GLY A 32 -3.54 2.58 -4.48
C GLY A 32 -3.74 2.04 -5.89
N ILE A 33 -2.67 1.48 -6.44
CA ILE A 33 -2.61 0.75 -7.71
C ILE A 33 -1.85 -0.55 -7.41
N LEU A 34 -2.45 -1.69 -7.75
CA LEU A 34 -1.83 -3.00 -7.63
C LEU A 34 -1.92 -3.69 -9.01
N LEU A 35 -0.79 -4.17 -9.51
CA LEU A 35 -0.65 -4.88 -10.76
C LEU A 35 0.26 -6.08 -10.56
N GLY A 36 -0.11 -7.22 -11.16
CA GLY A 36 0.64 -8.46 -11.05
C GLY A 36 0.32 -9.20 -9.75
N ASP A 37 1.20 -9.09 -8.75
CA ASP A 37 1.03 -9.73 -7.44
C ASP A 37 -0.06 -9.03 -6.61
N LEU A 38 -1.19 -9.73 -6.42
CA LEU A 38 -2.36 -9.26 -5.69
C LEU A 38 -2.48 -9.87 -4.29
N GLY A 39 -1.43 -10.51 -3.74
CA GLY A 39 -1.49 -11.15 -2.42
C GLY A 39 -1.94 -10.20 -1.29
N THR A 40 -1.68 -8.90 -1.41
CA THR A 40 -2.08 -7.89 -0.43
C THR A 40 -3.41 -7.18 -0.75
N VAL A 41 -4.05 -7.45 -1.89
CA VAL A 41 -5.22 -6.67 -2.34
C VAL A 41 -6.39 -6.74 -1.36
N GLY A 42 -6.65 -7.92 -0.80
CA GLY A 42 -7.80 -8.11 0.10
C GLY A 42 -7.63 -7.34 1.41
N ALA A 43 -6.42 -7.30 1.96
CA ALA A 43 -6.14 -6.52 3.16
C ALA A 43 -6.25 -5.01 2.88
N LEU A 44 -5.62 -4.54 1.80
CA LEU A 44 -5.63 -3.12 1.43
C LEU A 44 -7.04 -2.62 1.07
N ALA A 45 -7.83 -3.42 0.36
CA ALA A 45 -9.21 -3.07 0.03
C ALA A 45 -10.05 -2.89 1.30
N ARG A 46 -9.99 -3.82 2.25
CA ARG A 46 -10.74 -3.72 3.50
C ARG A 46 -10.30 -2.53 4.35
N THR A 47 -8.99 -2.25 4.44
CA THR A 47 -8.50 -1.09 5.17
C THR A 47 -8.98 0.23 4.55
N TRP A 48 -8.98 0.32 3.21
CA TRP A 48 -9.49 1.48 2.50
C TRP A 48 -11.01 1.62 2.64
N GLU A 49 -11.77 0.53 2.47
CA GLU A 49 -13.24 0.51 2.61
C GLU A 49 -13.70 0.87 4.03
N GLY A 50 -12.98 0.39 5.04
CA GLY A 50 -13.27 0.68 6.44
C GLY A 50 -12.83 2.06 6.91
N ASP A 51 -12.02 2.79 6.11
CA ASP A 51 -11.35 4.02 6.53
C ASP A 51 -10.65 3.85 7.89
N GLU A 52 -10.05 2.68 8.14
CA GLU A 52 -9.46 2.31 9.44
C GLU A 52 -8.04 2.87 9.57
N PRO A 53 -7.56 3.18 10.81
CA PRO A 53 -6.20 3.63 11.00
C PRO A 53 -5.23 2.51 10.65
N LEU A 54 -4.15 2.87 9.96
CA LEU A 54 -3.06 1.98 9.68
C LEU A 54 -2.34 1.61 10.98
N PRO A 55 -1.88 0.35 11.11
CA PRO A 55 -1.07 -0.04 12.26
C PRO A 55 0.20 0.81 12.33
N ALA A 56 0.69 1.06 13.55
CA ALA A 56 1.97 1.73 13.79
C ALA A 56 3.15 0.82 13.43
N ALA A 57 3.31 0.55 12.13
CA ALA A 57 4.35 -0.25 11.52
C ALA A 57 4.91 0.49 10.29
N PRO A 58 6.10 0.13 9.79
CA PRO A 58 6.64 0.74 8.58
C PRO A 58 5.67 0.60 7.40
N LEU A 59 5.38 1.69 6.70
CA LEU A 59 4.40 1.72 5.59
C LEU A 59 4.77 0.78 4.43
N LEU A 60 6.05 0.40 4.31
CA LEU A 60 6.48 -0.61 3.34
C LEU A 60 5.78 -1.95 3.54
N HIS A 61 5.43 -2.30 4.78
CA HIS A 61 4.76 -3.56 5.12
C HIS A 61 3.37 -3.68 4.49
N LEU A 62 2.77 -2.55 4.06
CA LEU A 62 1.53 -2.57 3.29
C LEU A 62 1.68 -3.24 1.93
N LEU A 63 2.90 -3.27 1.38
CA LEU A 63 3.19 -3.77 0.04
C LEU A 63 3.93 -5.12 0.05
N THR A 64 4.31 -5.63 1.22
CA THR A 64 5.12 -6.84 1.38
C THR A 64 4.46 -7.78 2.37
N THR A 65 4.36 -9.06 2.04
CA THR A 65 3.71 -10.07 2.91
C THR A 65 4.40 -10.24 4.27
N ASP A 66 5.73 -10.03 4.33
CA ASP A 66 6.55 -10.28 5.54
C ASP A 66 7.30 -9.02 6.04
N GLY A 67 6.89 -7.83 5.60
CA GLY A 67 7.55 -6.57 5.96
C GLY A 67 8.79 -6.21 5.13
N GLY A 68 9.24 -7.11 4.24
CA GLY A 68 10.45 -6.90 3.43
C GLY A 68 11.69 -7.09 4.28
N PHE A 69 12.33 -8.25 4.14
CA PHE A 69 13.67 -8.47 4.67
C PHE A 69 14.70 -7.63 3.89
#